data_AF-A0AA43HU81-F1
#
_entry.id   AF-A0AA43HU81-F1
#
_cell.length_a   1.000
_cell.length_b   1.000
_cell.length_c   1.000
_cell.angle_alpha   90.00
_cell.angle_beta   90.00
_cell.angle_gamma   90.00
#
_symmetry.space_group_name_H-M   'P 1'
#
loop_
_entity.id
_entity.type
_entity.pdbx_description
1 polymer ?
#
loop_
_entity_poly.entity_id
_entity_poly.type
_entity_poly.pdbx_seq_one_letter_code
_entity_poly.pdbx_strand_id
1 'polypeptide(L)'
;MGAFFTNIQIKVSSGGTESREQVIECVKQINIEKGYKSVDSAEKADKSVIISSANNTSWIAVYDEDVECQSLETLNSLATSLSRKLDTTTLSILVNDSDYVYIGLNKNGATVDTISNLNENMDIDFSNNQPDEWKNLILEDSFSFDELKKAWEEREIFVESFLNSFAKLFDISQQNISEGYNYLLESELIAGTILHFIKEKKEASERKPIPVSLNMLAREGDLNFRSNTTNKVRWIITNFGEASHGIDIMLTGESIENNYIRPKSARIKSFIDHTDLYIYNGSFIETKTQTGEKMFYIRLEEFEIPKGEKPSSEMNRKEQDRIYQLLYNISIAIEIEFEELEKCESNLSFFVSPFLNRQIGTYYESLLVNNAAEMT
;
A
#
# COMPACT_ATOMS: atom_id res chain seq x y z
N MET A 1 -3.49 9.99 15.90
CA MET A 1 -3.13 8.99 14.88
C MET A 1 -3.83 7.73 15.33
N GLY A 2 -4.79 7.24 14.57
CA GLY A 2 -5.51 6.02 14.92
C GLY A 2 -4.66 4.77 14.73
N ALA A 3 -5.14 3.65 15.25
CA ALA A 3 -4.53 2.35 15.16
C ALA A 3 -4.99 1.61 13.90
N PHE A 4 -4.07 0.83 13.32
CA PHE A 4 -4.31 0.05 12.11
C PHE A 4 -3.76 -1.36 12.30
N PHE A 5 -4.60 -2.32 12.64
CA PHE A 5 -4.14 -3.68 12.87
C PHE A 5 -5.14 -4.74 12.41
N THR A 6 -4.60 -5.93 12.20
CA THR A 6 -5.38 -7.15 11.98
C THR A 6 -4.82 -8.29 12.80
N ASN A 7 -5.68 -9.15 13.32
CA ASN A 7 -5.26 -10.40 13.94
C ASN A 7 -6.37 -11.46 13.85
N ILE A 8 -6.01 -12.70 14.14
CA ILE A 8 -6.96 -13.81 14.22
C ILE A 8 -6.86 -14.44 15.60
N GLN A 9 -7.99 -14.57 16.28
CA GLN A 9 -8.10 -15.28 17.56
C GLN A 9 -8.66 -16.68 17.30
N ILE A 10 -7.96 -17.72 17.73
CA ILE A 10 -8.35 -19.12 17.56
C ILE A 10 -8.79 -19.67 18.92
N LYS A 11 -10.03 -20.16 19.01
CA LYS A 11 -10.51 -20.81 20.22
C LYS A 11 -9.87 -22.18 20.37
N VAL A 12 -9.37 -22.49 21.56
CA VAL A 12 -8.74 -23.77 21.90
C VAL A 12 -9.34 -24.33 23.18
N SER A 13 -9.40 -25.66 23.28
CA SER A 13 -9.98 -26.38 24.42
C SER A 13 -9.23 -26.14 25.73
N SER A 14 -7.94 -25.79 25.63
CA SER A 14 -7.09 -25.37 26.75
C SER A 14 -5.89 -24.57 26.21
N GLY A 15 -5.45 -23.52 26.90
CA GLY A 15 -4.25 -22.75 26.56
C GLY A 15 -2.91 -23.49 26.76
N GLY A 16 -2.93 -24.82 26.72
CA GLY A 16 -1.76 -25.67 26.92
C GLY A 16 -0.83 -25.76 25.70
N THR A 17 0.37 -26.31 25.92
CA THR A 17 1.41 -26.45 24.90
C THR A 17 0.94 -27.24 23.67
N GLU A 18 0.13 -28.29 23.85
CA GLU A 18 -0.37 -29.12 22.76
C GLU A 18 -1.25 -28.34 21.77
N SER A 19 -2.19 -27.53 22.27
CA SER A 19 -3.04 -26.70 21.40
C SER A 19 -2.23 -25.66 20.64
N ARG A 20 -1.17 -25.11 21.24
CA ARG A 20 -0.26 -24.19 20.57
C ARG A 20 0.53 -24.87 19.44
N GLU A 21 1.03 -26.08 19.67
CA GLU A 21 1.74 -26.87 18.65
C GLU A 21 0.82 -27.22 17.47
N GLN A 22 -0.44 -27.57 17.75
CA GLN A 22 -1.45 -27.81 16.70
C GLN A 22 -1.71 -26.56 15.85
N VAL A 23 -1.83 -25.39 16.48
CA VAL A 23 -1.98 -24.11 15.75
C VAL A 23 -0.74 -23.81 14.90
N ILE A 24 0.47 -23.97 15.47
CA ILE A 24 1.73 -23.77 14.74
C ILE A 24 1.80 -24.64 13.49
N GLU A 25 1.48 -25.94 13.62
CA GLU A 25 1.55 -26.87 12.50
C GLU A 25 0.49 -26.58 11.44
N CYS A 26 -0.72 -26.20 11.86
CA CYS A 26 -1.78 -25.77 10.95
C CYS A 26 -1.38 -24.51 10.16
N VAL A 27 -0.81 -23.49 10.82
CA VAL A 27 -0.32 -22.28 10.17
C VAL A 27 0.79 -22.60 9.16
N LYS A 28 1.73 -23.48 9.50
CA LYS A 28 2.75 -23.95 8.55
C LYS A 28 2.12 -24.62 7.34
N GLN A 29 1.19 -25.54 7.56
CA GLN A 29 0.53 -26.28 6.48
C GLN A 29 -0.23 -25.34 5.54
N ILE A 30 -0.98 -24.36 6.07
CA ILE A 30 -1.68 -23.36 5.25
C ILE A 30 -0.70 -22.59 4.37
N ASN A 31 0.44 -22.16 4.92
CA ASN A 31 1.44 -21.43 4.14
C ASN A 31 2.13 -22.33 3.10
N ILE A 32 2.38 -23.60 3.42
CA ILE A 32 2.91 -24.59 2.44
C ILE A 32 1.92 -24.79 1.29
N GLU A 33 0.62 -24.92 1.57
CA GLU A 33 -0.43 -25.03 0.55
C GLU A 33 -0.52 -23.77 -0.34
N LYS A 34 -0.10 -22.61 0.18
CA LYS A 34 0.04 -21.35 -0.56
C LYS A 34 1.37 -21.23 -1.35
N GLY A 35 2.19 -22.27 -1.38
CA GLY A 35 3.46 -22.31 -2.13
C GLY A 35 4.66 -21.69 -1.39
N TYR A 36 4.57 -21.55 -0.07
CA TYR A 36 5.68 -21.13 0.76
C TYR A 36 6.46 -22.31 1.33
N LYS A 37 7.71 -22.05 1.71
CA LYS A 37 8.57 -22.94 2.48
C LYS A 37 9.05 -22.25 3.74
N SER A 38 9.10 -22.97 4.86
CA SER A 38 9.66 -22.44 6.10
C SER A 38 11.17 -22.21 6.01
N VAL A 39 11.64 -21.11 6.60
CA VAL A 39 13.06 -20.76 6.72
C VAL A 39 13.38 -20.37 8.16
N ASP A 40 14.66 -20.46 8.54
CA ASP A 40 15.07 -20.21 9.94
C ASP A 40 15.42 -18.74 10.22
N SER A 41 15.43 -17.87 9.21
CA SER A 41 15.89 -16.48 9.34
C SER A 41 14.91 -15.50 8.72
N ALA A 42 14.60 -14.44 9.47
CA ALA A 42 13.80 -13.31 9.02
C ALA A 42 14.39 -12.60 7.78
N GLU A 43 15.72 -12.58 7.63
CA GLU A 43 16.40 -11.92 6.51
C GLU A 43 16.09 -12.60 5.17
N LYS A 44 15.84 -13.91 5.19
CA LYS A 44 15.51 -14.71 4.00
C LYS A 44 14.01 -14.85 3.78
N ALA A 45 13.21 -14.36 4.72
CA ALA A 45 11.77 -14.54 4.71
C ALA A 45 11.12 -13.49 3.78
N ASP A 46 10.20 -13.94 2.92
CA ASP A 46 9.30 -13.05 2.20
C ASP A 46 8.18 -12.56 3.14
N LYS A 47 7.76 -13.39 4.11
CA LYS A 47 6.78 -13.05 5.13
C LYS A 47 7.04 -13.77 6.45
N SER A 48 6.48 -13.26 7.54
CA SER A 48 6.43 -13.99 8.82
C SER A 48 5.03 -14.04 9.43
N VAL A 49 4.86 -14.96 10.37
CA VAL A 49 3.65 -15.11 11.17
C VAL A 49 4.05 -15.24 12.64
N ILE A 50 3.41 -14.46 13.50
CA ILE A 50 3.60 -14.53 14.96
C ILE A 50 2.42 -15.27 15.57
N ILE A 51 2.70 -16.23 16.44
CA ILE A 51 1.69 -16.98 17.19
C ILE A 51 1.90 -16.69 18.67
N SER A 52 0.94 -16.01 19.30
CA SER A 52 0.96 -15.64 20.71
C SER A 52 -0.14 -16.35 21.49
N SER A 53 0.17 -16.72 22.72
CA SER A 53 -0.78 -17.29 23.67
C SER A 53 -0.60 -16.58 25.00
N ALA A 54 -1.68 -16.05 25.58
CA ALA A 54 -1.67 -15.59 26.95
C ALA A 54 -1.89 -16.77 27.90
N ASN A 55 -1.30 -16.72 29.10
CA ASN A 55 -1.56 -17.72 30.12
C ASN A 55 -3.04 -17.62 30.55
N ASN A 56 -3.67 -18.78 30.75
CA ASN A 56 -5.04 -18.93 31.27
C ASN A 56 -6.19 -18.43 30.38
N THR A 57 -5.96 -18.15 29.09
CA THR A 57 -7.05 -17.85 28.13
C THR A 57 -7.31 -19.04 27.22
N SER A 58 -8.56 -19.22 26.80
CA SER A 58 -8.94 -20.26 25.81
C SER A 58 -8.70 -19.84 24.35
N TRP A 59 -7.79 -18.89 24.13
CA TRP A 59 -7.55 -18.29 22.82
C TRP A 59 -6.07 -18.16 22.50
N ILE A 60 -5.73 -18.43 21.24
CA ILE A 60 -4.41 -18.24 20.66
C ILE A 60 -4.51 -17.22 19.54
N ALA A 61 -3.66 -16.20 19.59
CA ALA A 61 -3.62 -15.15 18.58
C ALA A 61 -2.61 -15.47 17.48
N VAL A 62 -3.00 -15.20 16.24
CA VAL A 62 -2.18 -15.31 15.04
C VAL A 62 -2.12 -13.96 14.36
N TYR A 63 -0.90 -13.46 14.16
CA TYR A 63 -0.60 -12.22 13.45
C TYR A 63 0.19 -12.58 12.20
N ASP A 64 -0.46 -12.50 11.04
CA ASP A 64 0.13 -12.83 9.75
C ASP A 64 0.47 -11.53 9.01
N GLU A 65 1.72 -11.38 8.57
CA GLU A 65 2.19 -10.20 7.85
C GLU A 65 1.39 -9.90 6.58
N ASP A 66 0.81 -10.92 5.92
CA ASP A 66 0.03 -10.73 4.69
C ASP A 66 -1.33 -10.05 4.95
N VAL A 67 -1.90 -10.16 6.16
CA VAL A 67 -3.23 -9.58 6.46
C VAL A 67 -3.16 -8.10 6.87
N GLU A 68 -1.96 -7.59 7.18
CA GLU A 68 -1.73 -6.19 7.57
C GLU A 68 -2.08 -5.18 6.48
N CYS A 69 -2.29 -5.63 5.23
CA CYS A 69 -2.79 -4.81 4.13
C CYS A 69 -4.27 -4.38 4.30
N GLN A 70 -4.91 -4.68 5.43
CA GLN A 70 -6.29 -4.31 5.76
C GLN A 70 -7.34 -4.89 4.79
N SER A 71 -6.99 -5.98 4.08
CA SER A 71 -7.91 -6.70 3.20
C SER A 71 -8.77 -7.69 3.99
N LEU A 72 -10.07 -7.40 4.09
CA LEU A 72 -11.05 -8.31 4.70
C LEU A 72 -11.10 -9.67 3.99
N GLU A 73 -10.92 -9.70 2.67
CA GLU A 73 -10.89 -10.95 1.90
C GLU A 73 -9.72 -11.83 2.34
N THR A 74 -8.52 -11.27 2.42
CA THR A 74 -7.30 -11.99 2.84
C THR A 74 -7.43 -12.46 4.30
N LEU A 75 -7.91 -11.58 5.19
CA LEU A 75 -8.10 -11.86 6.60
C LEU A 75 -9.11 -13.00 6.83
N ASN A 76 -10.29 -12.91 6.22
CA ASN A 76 -11.33 -13.93 6.38
C ASN A 76 -10.96 -15.25 5.68
N SER A 77 -10.26 -15.20 4.55
CA SER A 77 -9.73 -16.40 3.89
C SER A 77 -8.77 -17.19 4.79
N LEU A 78 -7.89 -16.50 5.52
CA LEU A 78 -7.01 -17.12 6.51
C LEU A 78 -7.79 -17.65 7.71
N ALA A 79 -8.67 -16.83 8.30
CA ALA A 79 -9.46 -17.21 9.48
C ALA A 79 -10.36 -18.43 9.20
N THR A 80 -11.08 -18.45 8.08
CA THR A 80 -11.90 -19.60 7.66
C THR A 80 -11.05 -20.84 7.37
N SER A 81 -9.88 -20.69 6.77
CA SER A 81 -8.97 -21.82 6.55
C SER A 81 -8.51 -22.45 7.87
N LEU A 82 -8.21 -21.62 8.87
CA LEU A 82 -7.85 -22.06 10.22
C LEU A 82 -9.03 -22.74 10.92
N SER A 83 -10.22 -22.13 10.90
CA SER A 83 -11.42 -22.69 11.56
C SER A 83 -11.79 -24.07 11.01
N ARG A 84 -11.66 -24.28 9.69
CA ARG A 84 -11.89 -25.57 9.04
C ARG A 84 -10.86 -26.63 9.39
N LYS A 85 -9.57 -26.29 9.36
CA LYS A 85 -8.48 -27.27 9.57
C LYS A 85 -8.35 -27.69 11.04
N LEU A 86 -8.65 -26.78 11.96
CA LEU A 86 -8.59 -27.03 13.40
C LEU A 86 -9.92 -27.47 14.01
N ASP A 87 -10.99 -27.53 13.21
CA ASP A 87 -12.35 -27.86 13.65
C ASP A 87 -12.77 -27.01 14.87
N THR A 88 -12.54 -25.71 14.79
CA THR A 88 -12.76 -24.78 15.90
C THR A 88 -13.33 -23.44 15.43
N THR A 89 -13.68 -22.59 16.38
CA THR A 89 -14.08 -21.21 16.12
C THR A 89 -12.86 -20.31 16.00
N THR A 90 -12.87 -19.40 15.03
CA THR A 90 -11.89 -18.31 14.94
C THR A 90 -12.58 -16.95 14.79
N LEU A 91 -11.99 -15.92 15.36
CA LEU A 91 -12.39 -14.52 15.17
C LEU A 91 -11.37 -13.82 14.27
N SER A 92 -11.83 -13.18 13.21
CA SER A 92 -11.02 -12.24 12.42
C SER A 92 -11.23 -10.83 12.95
N ILE A 93 -10.16 -10.14 13.35
CA ILE A 93 -10.20 -8.78 13.89
C ILE A 93 -9.51 -7.84 12.92
N LEU A 94 -10.15 -6.72 12.62
CA LEU A 94 -9.58 -5.60 11.88
C LEU A 94 -9.96 -4.29 12.58
N VAL A 95 -8.98 -3.43 12.80
CA VAL A 95 -9.17 -2.05 13.25
C VAL A 95 -8.49 -1.11 12.27
N ASN A 96 -9.21 -0.05 11.89
CA ASN A 96 -8.74 0.95 10.95
C ASN A 96 -8.99 2.36 11.52
N ASP A 97 -7.92 3.15 11.60
CA ASP A 97 -7.86 4.50 12.16
C ASP A 97 -8.48 4.68 13.56
N SER A 98 -8.52 3.63 14.38
CA SER A 98 -9.22 3.61 15.69
C SER A 98 -10.73 3.91 15.66
N ASP A 99 -11.29 4.17 14.49
CA ASP A 99 -12.70 4.53 14.32
C ASP A 99 -13.53 3.35 13.80
N TYR A 100 -12.88 2.45 13.04
CA TYR A 100 -13.53 1.32 12.42
C TYR A 100 -13.08 0.00 13.02
N VAL A 101 -14.04 -0.90 13.22
CA VAL A 101 -13.81 -2.27 13.68
C VAL A 101 -14.59 -3.26 12.84
N TYR A 102 -13.97 -4.40 12.58
CA TYR A 102 -14.62 -5.60 12.06
C TYR A 102 -14.19 -6.80 12.91
N ILE A 103 -15.19 -7.58 13.33
CA ILE A 103 -15.03 -8.85 14.02
C ILE A 103 -15.84 -9.89 13.24
N GLY A 104 -15.17 -10.76 12.52
CA GLY A 104 -15.79 -11.89 11.82
C GLY A 104 -15.77 -13.14 12.68
N LEU A 105 -16.94 -13.73 12.93
CA LEU A 105 -17.06 -15.02 13.58
C LEU A 105 -17.01 -16.14 12.54
N ASN A 106 -16.03 -17.03 12.63
CA ASN A 106 -15.80 -18.08 11.64
C ASN A 106 -15.87 -19.46 12.26
N LYS A 107 -16.61 -20.37 11.62
CA LYS A 107 -16.75 -21.79 12.01
C LYS A 107 -16.79 -22.66 10.75
N ASN A 108 -16.17 -23.83 10.81
CA ASN A 108 -16.22 -24.84 9.74
C ASN A 108 -15.88 -24.31 8.34
N GLY A 109 -14.96 -23.35 8.23
CA GLY A 109 -14.57 -22.78 6.94
C GLY A 109 -15.49 -21.70 6.37
N ALA A 110 -16.41 -21.16 7.15
CA ALA A 110 -17.27 -20.06 6.75
C ALA A 110 -17.35 -18.97 7.83
N THR A 111 -17.54 -17.73 7.41
CA THR A 111 -17.95 -16.63 8.30
C THR A 111 -19.44 -16.78 8.57
N VAL A 112 -19.82 -17.02 9.82
CA VAL A 112 -21.21 -17.29 10.22
C VAL A 112 -21.93 -16.04 10.71
N ASP A 113 -21.20 -15.08 11.27
CA ASP A 113 -21.74 -13.78 11.70
C ASP A 113 -20.62 -12.73 11.75
N THR A 114 -20.98 -11.45 11.79
CA THR A 114 -20.02 -10.33 11.80
C THR A 114 -20.51 -9.16 12.65
N ILE A 115 -19.61 -8.56 13.41
CA ILE A 115 -19.83 -7.29 14.12
C ILE A 115 -18.95 -6.24 13.46
N SER A 116 -19.53 -5.20 12.89
CA SER A 116 -18.80 -4.25 12.07
C SER A 116 -19.49 -2.89 11.99
N ASN A 117 -18.70 -1.82 12.06
CA ASN A 117 -19.15 -0.46 11.72
C ASN A 117 -18.54 0.05 10.40
N LEU A 118 -18.03 -0.85 9.55
CA LEU A 118 -17.58 -0.55 8.19
C LEU A 118 -18.78 -0.27 7.26
N ASN A 119 -19.53 0.77 7.56
CA ASN A 119 -20.69 1.23 6.80
C ASN A 119 -20.76 2.77 6.81
N GLU A 120 -21.66 3.34 6.00
CA GLU A 120 -21.79 4.80 5.84
C GLU A 120 -22.15 5.53 7.14
N ASN A 121 -22.80 4.85 8.10
CA ASN A 121 -23.25 5.45 9.35
C ASN A 121 -22.22 5.33 10.49
N MET A 122 -21.11 4.62 10.28
CA MET A 122 -20.05 4.36 11.26
C MET A 122 -20.54 3.76 12.60
N ASP A 123 -21.72 3.12 12.59
CA ASP A 123 -22.33 2.49 13.76
C ASP A 123 -22.57 0.99 13.50
N ILE A 124 -22.69 0.20 14.56
CA ILE A 124 -22.95 -1.24 14.44
C ILE A 124 -24.45 -1.50 14.45
N ASP A 125 -24.97 -2.01 13.34
CA ASP A 125 -26.33 -2.53 13.29
C ASP A 125 -26.38 -3.98 13.79
N PHE A 126 -26.75 -4.15 15.05
CA PHE A 126 -26.88 -5.48 15.67
C PHE A 126 -28.13 -6.26 15.26
N SER A 127 -29.01 -5.71 14.41
CA SER A 127 -30.30 -6.33 14.10
C SER A 127 -30.19 -7.62 13.28
N ASN A 128 -29.13 -7.76 12.50
CA ASN A 128 -28.88 -8.91 11.63
C ASN A 128 -27.94 -9.96 12.24
N ASN A 129 -27.42 -9.72 13.45
CA ASN A 129 -26.57 -10.69 14.12
C ASN A 129 -27.35 -11.93 14.55
N GLN A 130 -26.60 -13.01 14.81
CA GLN A 130 -27.09 -14.30 15.29
C GLN A 130 -26.64 -14.49 16.75
N PRO A 131 -27.40 -14.00 17.75
CA PRO A 131 -26.99 -14.03 19.16
C PRO A 131 -26.55 -15.41 19.67
N ASP A 132 -27.21 -16.48 19.20
CA ASP A 132 -26.91 -17.85 19.60
C ASP A 132 -25.49 -18.29 19.18
N GLU A 133 -24.99 -17.81 18.04
CA GLU A 133 -23.64 -18.14 17.57
C GLU A 133 -22.55 -17.57 18.47
N TRP A 134 -22.78 -16.38 19.01
CA TRP A 134 -21.89 -15.69 19.95
C TRP A 134 -22.02 -16.24 21.36
N LYS A 135 -23.24 -16.56 21.81
CA LYS A 135 -23.50 -17.07 23.16
C LYS A 135 -22.68 -18.33 23.48
N ASN A 136 -22.50 -19.21 22.50
CA ASN A 136 -21.70 -20.42 22.63
C ASN A 136 -20.19 -20.17 22.85
N LEU A 137 -19.74 -18.92 22.75
CA LEU A 137 -18.35 -18.54 22.96
C LEU A 137 -18.09 -17.96 24.35
N ILE A 138 -19.13 -17.51 25.03
CA ILE A 138 -19.03 -16.80 26.30
C ILE A 138 -18.77 -17.80 27.43
N LEU A 139 -17.80 -17.49 28.31
CA LEU A 139 -17.36 -18.39 29.38
C LEU A 139 -18.39 -18.57 30.51
N GLU A 140 -19.15 -17.52 30.78
CA GLU A 140 -20.01 -17.44 31.94
C GLU A 140 -21.48 -17.42 31.51
N ASP A 141 -22.29 -18.33 32.07
CA ASP A 141 -23.74 -18.41 31.83
C ASP A 141 -24.49 -17.10 32.17
N SER A 142 -23.84 -16.19 32.90
CA SER A 142 -24.34 -14.88 33.29
C SER A 142 -24.35 -13.87 32.14
N PHE A 143 -23.57 -14.10 31.08
CA PHE A 143 -23.38 -13.13 30.02
C PHE A 143 -24.33 -13.33 28.83
N SER A 144 -24.72 -12.22 28.22
CA SER A 144 -25.69 -12.17 27.13
C SER A 144 -25.17 -11.37 25.93
N PHE A 145 -25.75 -11.62 24.76
CA PHE A 145 -25.48 -10.82 23.57
C PHE A 145 -25.80 -9.32 23.75
N ASP A 146 -26.68 -8.97 24.69
CA ASP A 146 -26.99 -7.56 24.97
C ASP A 146 -25.83 -6.83 25.69
N GLU A 147 -24.95 -7.54 26.40
CA GLU A 147 -23.76 -6.91 26.98
C GLU A 147 -22.72 -6.53 25.92
N LEU A 148 -22.73 -7.21 24.79
CA LEU A 148 -21.90 -6.84 23.64
C LEU A 148 -22.38 -5.55 22.99
N LYS A 149 -23.71 -5.37 22.88
CA LYS A 149 -24.32 -4.10 22.45
C LYS A 149 -23.99 -2.98 23.43
N LYS A 150 -24.14 -3.25 24.73
CA LYS A 150 -23.79 -2.31 25.78
C LYS A 150 -22.31 -1.91 25.75
N ALA A 151 -21.41 -2.87 25.51
CA ALA A 151 -19.98 -2.60 25.36
C ALA A 151 -19.69 -1.66 24.16
N TRP A 152 -20.48 -1.76 23.08
CA TRP A 152 -20.39 -0.84 21.95
C TRP A 152 -20.96 0.54 22.28
N GLU A 153 -22.08 0.61 22.99
CA GLU A 153 -22.72 1.89 23.39
C GLU A 153 -21.90 2.67 24.43
N GLU A 154 -21.25 1.97 25.36
CA GLU A 154 -20.41 2.54 26.42
C GLU A 154 -18.96 2.79 25.99
N ARG A 155 -18.62 2.52 24.73
CA ARG A 155 -17.27 2.74 24.21
C ARG A 155 -16.88 4.21 24.35
N GLU A 156 -15.59 4.43 24.56
CA GLU A 156 -15.00 5.76 24.45
C GLU A 156 -14.88 6.17 22.97
N ILE A 157 -14.18 7.27 22.67
CA ILE A 157 -14.05 7.78 21.30
C ILE A 157 -13.49 6.71 20.33
N PHE A 158 -12.62 5.82 20.81
CA PHE A 158 -11.90 4.82 19.99
C PHE A 158 -12.41 3.38 20.19
N VAL A 159 -12.42 2.60 19.10
CA VAL A 159 -12.95 1.22 19.07
C VAL A 159 -12.15 0.23 19.93
N GLU A 160 -10.91 0.56 20.29
CA GLU A 160 -10.06 -0.22 21.17
C GLU A 160 -10.67 -0.33 22.58
N SER A 161 -11.41 0.69 23.02
CA SER A 161 -12.16 0.62 24.28
C SER A 161 -13.28 -0.44 24.21
N PHE A 162 -13.94 -0.58 23.05
CA PHE A 162 -14.87 -1.66 22.76
C PHE A 162 -14.15 -3.01 22.73
N LEU A 163 -13.01 -3.14 22.05
CA LEU A 163 -12.23 -4.39 22.04
C LEU A 163 -11.77 -4.83 23.43
N ASN A 164 -11.43 -3.89 24.31
CA ASN A 164 -11.07 -4.19 25.70
C ASN A 164 -12.24 -4.79 26.50
N SER A 165 -13.45 -4.32 26.25
CA SER A 165 -14.68 -4.88 26.83
C SER A 165 -15.01 -6.22 26.20
N PHE A 166 -14.93 -6.33 24.86
CA PHE A 166 -15.10 -7.57 24.11
C PHE A 166 -14.17 -8.66 24.63
N ALA A 167 -12.89 -8.36 24.82
CA ALA A 167 -11.89 -9.30 25.33
C ALA A 167 -12.31 -9.94 26.65
N LYS A 168 -12.88 -9.16 27.57
CA LYS A 168 -13.38 -9.64 28.86
C LYS A 168 -14.57 -10.57 28.71
N LEU A 169 -15.50 -10.25 27.81
CA LEU A 169 -16.70 -11.07 27.55
C LEU A 169 -16.34 -12.47 27.04
N PHE A 170 -15.27 -12.59 26.25
CA PHE A 170 -14.89 -13.83 25.57
C PHE A 170 -13.63 -14.50 26.14
N ASP A 171 -13.07 -14.00 27.25
CA ASP A 171 -11.80 -14.48 27.83
C ASP A 171 -10.62 -14.47 26.86
N ILE A 172 -10.54 -13.39 26.08
CA ILE A 172 -9.41 -13.13 25.18
C ILE A 172 -8.46 -12.19 25.93
N SER A 173 -7.16 -12.40 25.74
CA SER A 173 -6.17 -11.44 26.24
C SER A 173 -6.36 -10.09 25.57
N GLN A 174 -6.49 -9.03 26.37
CA GLN A 174 -6.61 -7.65 25.89
C GLN A 174 -5.42 -7.24 25.04
N GLN A 175 -4.21 -7.66 25.44
CA GLN A 175 -3.02 -7.43 24.62
C GLN A 175 -3.13 -8.17 23.28
N ASN A 176 -3.63 -9.40 23.29
CA ASN A 176 -3.64 -10.20 22.06
C ASN A 176 -4.65 -9.71 21.02
N ILE A 177 -5.80 -9.18 21.46
CA ILE A 177 -6.86 -8.73 20.56
C ILE A 177 -6.61 -7.32 20.00
N SER A 178 -5.87 -6.48 20.73
CA SER A 178 -5.66 -5.06 20.41
C SER A 178 -4.34 -4.77 19.70
N GLU A 179 -3.68 -5.80 19.16
CA GLU A 179 -2.38 -5.69 18.51
C GLU A 179 -2.40 -6.23 17.08
N GLY A 180 -1.46 -5.74 16.27
CA GLY A 180 -1.19 -6.23 14.91
C GLY A 180 0.24 -6.76 14.78
N TYR A 181 0.53 -7.39 13.65
CA TYR A 181 1.88 -7.90 13.38
C TYR A 181 2.94 -6.79 13.46
N ASN A 182 2.65 -5.63 12.85
CA ASN A 182 3.59 -4.50 12.82
C ASN A 182 3.85 -3.91 14.21
N TYR A 183 2.83 -3.78 15.05
CA TYR A 183 2.97 -3.27 16.41
C TYR A 183 3.81 -4.22 17.28
N LEU A 184 3.63 -5.53 17.12
CA LEU A 184 4.43 -6.52 17.85
C LEU A 184 5.91 -6.48 17.47
N LEU A 185 6.24 -6.21 16.20
CA LEU A 185 7.64 -6.04 15.77
C LEU A 185 8.30 -4.80 16.36
N GLU A 186 7.54 -3.72 16.59
CA GLU A 186 8.03 -2.52 17.25
C GLU A 186 8.19 -2.70 18.77
N SER A 187 7.48 -3.68 19.35
CA SER A 187 7.64 -4.02 20.76
C SER A 187 8.96 -4.75 21.01
N GLU A 188 9.72 -4.33 22.02
CA GLU A 188 11.00 -4.99 22.40
C GLU A 188 10.82 -6.42 22.94
N LEU A 189 9.57 -6.87 23.11
CA LEU A 189 9.20 -8.17 23.68
C LEU A 189 8.12 -8.84 22.83
N ILE A 190 8.53 -9.49 21.74
CA ILE A 190 7.64 -10.39 20.98
C ILE A 190 7.31 -11.59 21.87
N ALA A 191 6.14 -11.56 22.51
CA ALA A 191 5.61 -12.69 23.27
C ALA A 191 4.99 -13.72 22.29
N GLY A 192 5.80 -14.60 21.71
CA GLY A 192 5.26 -15.59 20.77
C GLY A 192 6.27 -16.48 20.06
N THR A 193 5.76 -17.40 19.24
CA THR A 193 6.55 -18.16 18.26
C THR A 193 6.48 -17.43 16.93
N ILE A 194 7.64 -17.08 16.36
CA ILE A 194 7.72 -16.49 15.02
C ILE A 194 8.03 -17.58 14.00
N LEU A 195 7.24 -17.64 12.94
CA LEU A 195 7.43 -18.53 11.80
C LEU A 195 7.80 -17.69 10.58
N HIS A 196 8.87 -18.06 9.88
CA HIS A 196 9.33 -17.36 8.68
C HIS A 196 9.11 -18.21 7.44
N PHE A 197 8.69 -17.57 6.34
CA PHE A 197 8.33 -18.23 5.10
C PHE A 197 8.95 -17.53 3.88
N ILE A 198 9.43 -18.31 2.92
CA ILE A 198 9.90 -17.86 1.60
C ILE A 198 9.04 -18.51 0.52
N LYS A 199 8.67 -17.78 -0.53
CA LYS A 199 7.85 -18.29 -1.63
C LYS A 199 8.73 -19.06 -2.61
N GLU A 200 8.49 -20.37 -2.79
CA GLU A 200 9.37 -21.24 -3.61
C GLU A 200 9.40 -20.83 -5.09
N LYS A 201 8.28 -20.25 -5.56
CA LYS A 201 8.19 -19.60 -6.85
C LYS A 201 7.62 -18.22 -6.60
N LYS A 202 8.47 -17.18 -6.66
CA LYS A 202 7.96 -15.89 -7.12
C LYS A 202 7.33 -16.21 -8.47
N GLU A 203 6.01 -16.14 -8.57
CA GLU A 203 5.34 -16.25 -9.86
C GLU A 203 5.92 -15.12 -10.71
N ALA A 204 6.97 -15.42 -11.46
CA ALA A 204 7.26 -14.75 -12.69
C ALA A 204 6.08 -15.12 -13.57
N SER A 205 4.96 -14.42 -13.37
CA SER A 205 3.91 -14.39 -14.37
C SER A 205 4.65 -14.13 -15.66
N GLU A 206 4.51 -15.01 -16.65
CA GLU A 206 4.92 -14.75 -18.03
C GLU A 206 4.08 -13.58 -18.55
N ARG A 207 4.29 -12.40 -17.96
CA ARG A 207 3.76 -11.15 -18.45
C ARG A 207 4.51 -10.96 -19.75
N LYS A 208 3.76 -11.02 -20.86
CA LYS A 208 4.26 -10.55 -22.14
C LYS A 208 4.98 -9.21 -21.89
N PRO A 209 6.20 -9.03 -22.42
CA PRO A 209 6.97 -7.83 -22.16
C PRO A 209 6.09 -6.61 -22.43
N ILE A 210 5.82 -5.85 -21.38
CA ILE A 210 5.06 -4.61 -21.49
C ILE A 210 6.04 -3.62 -22.09
N PRO A 211 5.77 -3.02 -23.26
CA PRO A 211 6.63 -1.97 -23.80
C PRO A 211 6.80 -0.82 -22.79
N VAL A 212 7.81 0.04 -22.98
CA VAL A 212 8.00 1.25 -22.17
C VAL A 212 6.67 1.94 -21.87
N SER A 213 6.41 2.24 -20.60
CA SER A 213 5.20 2.89 -20.12
C SER A 213 5.57 3.92 -19.08
N LEU A 214 5.67 5.17 -19.52
CA LEU A 214 6.06 6.30 -18.69
C LEU A 214 4.87 6.88 -17.94
N ASN A 215 4.99 7.05 -16.63
CA ASN A 215 3.92 7.53 -15.75
C ASN A 215 4.45 8.57 -14.76
N MET A 216 3.66 9.60 -14.48
CA MET A 216 4.04 10.61 -13.49
C MET A 216 4.03 10.02 -12.08
N LEU A 217 5.12 10.19 -11.36
CA LEU A 217 5.21 9.91 -9.93
C LEU A 217 4.96 11.19 -9.12
N ALA A 218 5.65 12.27 -9.49
CA ALA A 218 5.56 13.55 -8.77
C ALA A 218 6.02 14.72 -9.64
N ARG A 219 5.52 15.91 -9.34
CA ARG A 219 5.96 17.19 -9.91
C ARG A 219 6.31 18.16 -8.79
N GLU A 220 7.46 18.81 -8.90
CA GLU A 220 7.93 19.83 -7.97
C GLU A 220 8.10 21.16 -8.72
N GLY A 221 7.77 22.27 -8.04
CA GLY A 221 7.87 23.62 -8.60
C GLY A 221 6.51 24.19 -9.03
N ASP A 222 6.40 25.51 -8.91
CA ASP A 222 5.18 26.25 -9.23
C ASP A 222 5.19 26.71 -10.69
N LEU A 223 4.02 26.75 -11.31
CA LEU A 223 3.80 27.36 -12.63
C LEU A 223 3.25 28.78 -12.51
N ASN A 224 3.65 29.48 -11.44
CA ASN A 224 3.29 30.87 -11.16
C ASN A 224 4.36 31.79 -11.73
N PHE A 225 4.35 31.96 -13.05
CA PHE A 225 5.40 32.69 -13.75
C PHE A 225 5.27 34.21 -13.56
N ARG A 226 6.39 34.89 -13.32
CA ARG A 226 6.51 36.33 -13.16
C ARG A 226 7.31 36.91 -14.34
N SER A 227 7.04 38.15 -14.74
CA SER A 227 7.77 38.74 -15.86
C SER A 227 9.26 38.93 -15.55
N ASN A 228 10.10 38.54 -16.51
CA ASN A 228 11.56 38.70 -16.51
C ASN A 228 12.30 37.94 -15.40
N THR A 229 11.79 36.77 -15.00
CA THR A 229 12.44 35.87 -14.05
C THR A 229 12.71 34.50 -14.65
N THR A 230 13.40 33.65 -13.87
CA THR A 230 13.63 32.26 -14.21
C THR A 230 13.02 31.37 -13.16
N ASN A 231 12.44 30.25 -13.58
CA ASN A 231 11.86 29.28 -12.67
C ASN A 231 12.18 27.86 -13.13
N LYS A 232 12.21 26.94 -12.17
CA LYS A 232 12.55 25.55 -12.39
C LYS A 232 11.37 24.68 -12.00
N VAL A 233 10.97 23.83 -12.93
CA VAL A 233 9.95 22.82 -12.69
C VAL A 233 10.58 21.46 -12.90
N ARG A 234 10.28 20.54 -12.00
CA ARG A 234 10.83 19.19 -12.01
C ARG A 234 9.70 18.19 -12.13
N TRP A 235 9.85 17.28 -13.07
CA TRP A 235 9.01 16.11 -13.25
C TRP A 235 9.77 14.86 -12.84
N ILE A 236 9.12 13.98 -12.11
CA ILE A 236 9.63 12.65 -11.74
C ILE A 236 8.69 11.64 -12.40
N ILE A 237 9.20 10.94 -13.40
CA ILE A 237 8.45 9.99 -14.23
C ILE A 237 9.02 8.60 -14.02
N THR A 238 8.17 7.58 -13.90
CA THR A 238 8.57 6.18 -13.74
C THR A 238 8.28 5.38 -15.00
N ASN A 239 9.16 4.45 -15.36
CA ASN A 239 8.84 3.42 -16.35
C ASN A 239 8.23 2.20 -15.65
N PHE A 240 7.11 1.67 -16.15
CA PHE A 240 6.54 0.38 -15.70
C PHE A 240 6.64 -0.74 -16.74
N GLY A 241 7.34 -0.50 -17.85
CA GLY A 241 7.56 -1.46 -18.93
C GLY A 241 9.02 -1.93 -19.03
N GLU A 242 9.36 -2.54 -20.16
CA GLU A 242 10.73 -2.96 -20.47
C GLU A 242 11.71 -1.78 -20.58
N ALA A 243 13.00 -2.07 -20.41
CA ALA A 243 14.06 -1.10 -20.67
C ALA A 243 14.07 -0.68 -22.14
N SER A 244 14.56 0.54 -22.39
CA SER A 244 14.73 1.08 -23.74
C SER A 244 15.87 2.09 -23.76
N HIS A 245 16.18 2.61 -24.93
CA HIS A 245 17.06 3.75 -25.10
C HIS A 245 16.33 4.86 -25.86
N GLY A 246 16.83 6.08 -25.73
CA GLY A 246 16.39 7.24 -26.48
C GLY A 246 15.10 7.86 -25.95
N ILE A 247 15.14 9.17 -25.66
CA ILE A 247 13.98 9.92 -25.18
C ILE A 247 13.88 11.29 -25.88
N ASP A 248 12.66 11.65 -26.29
CA ASP A 248 12.29 12.99 -26.74
C ASP A 248 11.52 13.68 -25.60
N ILE A 249 11.97 14.87 -25.20
CA ILE A 249 11.28 15.74 -24.25
C ILE A 249 10.77 16.93 -25.04
N MET A 250 9.46 17.19 -25.03
CA MET A 250 8.83 18.21 -25.86
C MET A 250 7.93 19.12 -25.04
N LEU A 251 7.92 20.40 -25.40
CA LEU A 251 7.09 21.46 -24.82
C LEU A 251 6.36 22.20 -25.95
N THR A 252 5.06 22.40 -25.78
CA THR A 252 4.20 23.16 -26.70
C THR A 252 3.02 23.75 -25.93
N GLY A 253 2.06 24.38 -26.60
CA GLY A 253 0.91 25.02 -26.00
C GLY A 253 0.96 26.54 -26.08
N GLU A 254 -0.13 27.18 -25.68
CA GLU A 254 -0.34 28.62 -25.80
C GLU A 254 0.75 29.46 -25.13
N SER A 255 1.30 28.99 -24.00
CA SER A 255 2.40 29.67 -23.30
C SER A 255 3.66 29.79 -24.18
N ILE A 256 3.88 28.81 -25.05
CA ILE A 256 5.00 28.74 -25.99
C ILE A 256 4.69 29.51 -27.27
N GLU A 257 3.49 29.34 -27.84
CA GLU A 257 3.05 30.04 -29.07
C GLU A 257 3.12 31.55 -28.92
N ASN A 258 2.59 32.06 -27.81
CA ASN A 258 2.49 33.49 -27.54
C ASN A 258 3.78 34.07 -26.95
N ASN A 259 4.85 33.27 -26.81
CA ASN A 259 6.12 33.64 -26.19
C ASN A 259 5.98 34.19 -24.76
N TYR A 260 5.05 33.64 -23.97
CA TYR A 260 4.96 33.99 -22.55
C TYR A 260 6.08 33.36 -21.74
N ILE A 261 6.51 32.16 -22.16
CA ILE A 261 7.65 31.46 -21.57
C ILE A 261 8.57 30.89 -22.64
N ARG A 262 9.81 30.65 -22.25
CA ARG A 262 10.81 29.97 -23.09
C ARG A 262 11.62 28.98 -22.26
N PRO A 263 11.66 27.69 -22.61
CA PRO A 263 12.52 26.75 -21.93
C PRO A 263 13.98 27.01 -22.31
N LYS A 264 14.86 27.12 -21.32
CA LYS A 264 16.30 27.42 -21.50
C LYS A 264 17.13 26.15 -21.56
N SER A 265 17.00 25.32 -20.54
CA SER A 265 17.80 24.10 -20.38
C SER A 265 17.02 23.04 -19.63
N ALA A 266 17.40 21.78 -19.81
CA ALA A 266 16.93 20.69 -18.99
C ALA A 266 18.09 19.90 -18.41
N ARG A 267 17.91 19.44 -17.18
CA ARG A 267 18.76 18.47 -16.51
C ARG A 267 17.96 17.19 -16.31
N ILE A 268 18.35 16.14 -17.02
CA ILE A 268 17.70 14.83 -16.99
C ILE A 268 18.57 13.88 -16.19
N LYS A 269 17.96 13.15 -15.25
CA LYS A 269 18.63 12.17 -14.40
C LYS A 269 17.90 10.84 -14.46
N SER A 270 18.61 9.75 -14.66
CA SER A 270 18.13 8.41 -14.33
C SER A 270 18.82 7.94 -13.05
N PHE A 271 18.09 7.21 -12.22
CA PHE A 271 18.64 6.53 -11.05
C PHE A 271 18.74 5.05 -11.42
N ILE A 272 19.93 4.56 -11.76
CA ILE A 272 20.14 3.13 -12.01
C ILE A 272 20.88 2.58 -10.79
N ASP A 273 20.25 1.62 -10.09
CA ASP A 273 20.83 0.84 -8.99
C ASP A 273 21.50 1.63 -7.86
N HIS A 274 20.94 2.80 -7.47
CA HIS A 274 21.43 3.68 -6.40
C HIS A 274 22.89 4.18 -6.50
N THR A 275 23.68 3.68 -7.46
CA THR A 275 25.12 3.93 -7.57
C THR A 275 25.49 4.78 -8.77
N ASP A 276 24.76 4.65 -9.88
CA ASP A 276 25.09 5.33 -11.13
C ASP A 276 24.05 6.40 -11.47
N LEU A 277 24.38 7.64 -11.10
CA LEU A 277 23.62 8.82 -11.47
C LEU A 277 24.10 9.33 -12.82
N TYR A 278 23.37 9.00 -13.88
CA TYR A 278 23.61 9.61 -15.19
C TYR A 278 22.92 10.96 -15.27
N ILE A 279 23.70 12.02 -15.52
CA ILE A 279 23.19 13.37 -15.67
C ILE A 279 23.39 13.81 -17.11
N TYR A 280 22.28 14.11 -17.79
CA TYR A 280 22.27 14.68 -19.13
C TYR A 280 21.83 16.13 -19.04
N ASN A 281 22.58 17.02 -19.67
CA ASN A 281 22.21 18.43 -19.80
C ASN A 281 21.85 18.68 -21.26
N GLY A 282 20.62 19.11 -21.50
CA GLY A 282 20.11 19.41 -22.84
C GLY A 282 19.75 20.87 -23.00
N SER A 283 19.96 21.40 -24.20
CA SER A 283 19.43 22.69 -24.63
C SER A 283 18.26 22.46 -25.57
N PHE A 284 17.20 23.25 -25.42
CA PHE A 284 16.01 23.10 -26.25
C PHE A 284 16.23 23.63 -27.66
N ILE A 285 15.78 22.84 -28.63
CA ILE A 285 15.72 23.23 -30.05
C ILE A 285 14.30 23.73 -30.32
N GLU A 286 14.20 24.97 -30.81
CA GLU A 286 12.94 25.55 -31.28
C GLU A 286 12.60 25.00 -32.68
N THR A 287 11.36 24.56 -32.88
CA THR A 287 10.87 24.08 -34.17
C THR A 287 9.36 24.27 -34.27
N LYS A 288 8.74 23.74 -35.33
CA LYS A 288 7.29 23.68 -35.50
C LYS A 288 6.81 22.24 -35.65
N THR A 289 5.62 21.97 -35.15
CA THR A 289 4.87 20.74 -35.40
C THR A 289 4.45 20.67 -36.88
N GLN A 290 3.93 19.53 -37.31
CA GLN A 290 3.38 19.37 -38.67
C GLN A 290 2.16 20.27 -38.92
N THR A 291 1.41 20.60 -37.87
CA THR A 291 0.27 21.52 -37.88
C THR A 291 0.68 23.00 -37.84
N GLY A 292 1.98 23.30 -37.66
CA GLY A 292 2.54 24.64 -37.69
C GLY A 292 2.69 25.32 -36.33
N GLU A 293 2.32 24.63 -35.24
CA GLU A 293 2.47 25.09 -33.85
C GLU A 293 3.94 25.11 -33.47
N LYS A 294 4.39 26.19 -32.83
CA LYS A 294 5.69 26.31 -32.19
C LYS A 294 5.86 25.25 -31.07
N MET A 295 7.04 24.64 -31.06
CA MET A 295 7.42 23.69 -30.03
C MET A 295 8.91 23.80 -29.71
N PHE A 296 9.27 23.39 -28.50
CA PHE A 296 10.64 23.19 -28.09
C PHE A 296 10.86 21.72 -27.78
N TYR A 297 12.00 21.16 -28.18
CA TYR A 297 12.32 19.78 -27.82
C TYR A 297 13.80 19.57 -27.49
N ILE A 298 14.04 18.52 -26.71
CA ILE A 298 15.35 17.92 -26.48
C ILE A 298 15.26 16.46 -26.94
N ARG A 299 16.28 16.02 -27.67
CA ARG A 299 16.45 14.63 -28.07
C ARG A 299 17.73 14.10 -27.43
N LEU A 300 17.63 13.02 -26.66
CA LEU A 300 18.76 12.32 -26.07
C LEU A 300 18.73 10.88 -26.59
N GLU A 301 19.61 10.53 -27.53
CA GLU A 301 19.60 9.21 -28.18
C GLU A 301 20.23 8.13 -27.31
N GLU A 302 21.24 8.56 -26.54
CA GLU A 302 22.04 7.78 -25.61
C GLU A 302 21.38 7.57 -24.24
N PHE A 303 20.24 8.23 -23.98
CA PHE A 303 19.56 8.13 -22.70
C PHE A 303 19.00 6.72 -22.48
N GLU A 304 19.41 6.06 -21.40
CA GLU A 304 18.90 4.75 -21.00
C GLU A 304 17.64 4.91 -20.15
N ILE A 305 16.54 4.31 -20.62
CA ILE A 305 15.28 4.21 -19.89
C ILE A 305 15.35 2.93 -19.04
N PRO A 306 15.35 3.03 -17.70
CA PRO A 306 15.51 1.87 -16.83
C PRO A 306 14.36 0.89 -17.02
N LYS A 307 14.63 -0.41 -16.82
CA LYS A 307 13.58 -1.43 -16.81
C LYS A 307 12.63 -1.15 -15.65
N GLY A 308 11.36 -1.01 -15.97
CA GLY A 308 10.27 -0.83 -15.03
C GLY A 308 9.75 -2.14 -14.45
N GLU A 309 9.24 -2.07 -13.24
CA GLU A 309 8.40 -3.13 -12.65
C GLU A 309 7.18 -2.47 -12.01
N LYS A 310 5.98 -2.96 -12.38
CA LYS A 310 4.74 -2.48 -11.77
C LYS A 310 4.64 -3.10 -10.36
N PRO A 311 4.56 -2.28 -9.29
CA PRO A 311 4.47 -2.81 -7.94
C PRO A 311 3.22 -3.69 -7.76
N SER A 312 3.31 -4.70 -6.90
CA SER A 312 2.16 -5.52 -6.51
C SER A 312 1.14 -4.68 -5.74
N SER A 313 -0.13 -5.05 -5.84
CA SER A 313 -1.23 -4.40 -5.09
C SER A 313 -1.24 -4.76 -3.61
N GLU A 314 -0.52 -5.80 -3.20
CA GLU A 314 -0.41 -6.23 -1.81
C GLU A 314 0.64 -5.36 -1.11
N MET A 315 0.21 -4.55 -0.15
CA MET A 315 1.05 -3.60 0.59
C MET A 315 1.10 -4.01 2.07
N ASN A 316 2.14 -4.73 2.47
CA ASN A 316 2.63 -4.71 3.85
C ASN A 316 3.77 -3.68 3.94
N ARG A 317 4.19 -3.31 5.16
CA ARG A 317 5.19 -2.23 5.37
C ARG A 317 6.55 -2.55 4.76
N LYS A 318 6.99 -3.80 4.82
CA LYS A 318 8.26 -4.26 4.20
C LYS A 318 8.20 -4.15 2.67
N GLU A 319 7.05 -4.50 2.09
CA GLU A 319 6.80 -4.35 0.66
C GLU A 319 6.66 -2.87 0.27
N GLN A 320 6.13 -2.02 1.15
CA GLN A 320 6.04 -0.57 0.92
C GLN A 320 7.44 0.07 0.80
N ASP A 321 8.36 -0.24 1.73
CA ASP A 321 9.75 0.24 1.64
C ASP A 321 10.45 -0.29 0.38
N ARG A 322 10.23 -1.57 0.04
CA ARG A 322 10.73 -2.17 -1.21
C ARG A 322 10.18 -1.46 -2.45
N ILE A 323 8.89 -1.15 -2.46
CA ILE A 323 8.20 -0.45 -3.55
C ILE A 323 8.73 0.98 -3.69
N TYR A 324 8.94 1.72 -2.60
CA TYR A 324 9.52 3.06 -2.68
C TYR A 324 10.93 3.05 -3.27
N GLN A 325 11.77 2.08 -2.87
CA GLN A 325 13.10 1.90 -3.45
C GLN A 325 13.01 1.53 -4.94
N LEU A 326 12.12 0.60 -5.29
CA LEU A 326 11.86 0.21 -6.68
C LEU A 326 11.43 1.39 -7.54
N LEU A 327 10.44 2.16 -7.09
CA LEU A 327 9.93 3.34 -7.79
C LEU A 327 11.03 4.38 -8.01
N TYR A 328 11.91 4.56 -7.03
CA TYR A 328 13.05 5.46 -7.17
C TYR A 328 14.04 4.97 -8.25
N ASN A 329 14.34 3.68 -8.30
CA ASN A 329 15.27 3.07 -9.26
C ASN A 329 14.74 2.98 -10.70
N ILE A 330 13.43 3.13 -10.89
CA ILE A 330 12.81 3.17 -12.22
C ILE A 330 12.38 4.60 -12.60
N SER A 331 12.78 5.59 -11.81
CA SER A 331 12.45 7.01 -12.02
C SER A 331 13.46 7.74 -12.91
N ILE A 332 12.91 8.63 -13.73
CA ILE A 332 13.58 9.62 -14.56
C ILE A 332 13.17 10.98 -14.03
N ALA A 333 14.13 11.76 -13.52
CA ALA A 333 13.89 13.13 -13.08
C ALA A 333 14.29 14.12 -14.18
N ILE A 334 13.35 14.96 -14.60
CA ILE A 334 13.53 15.98 -15.63
C ILE A 334 13.30 17.33 -14.97
N GLU A 335 14.36 18.12 -14.81
CA GLU A 335 14.28 19.50 -14.31
C GLU A 335 14.45 20.45 -15.49
N ILE A 336 13.46 21.30 -15.76
CA ILE A 336 13.51 22.29 -16.84
C ILE A 336 13.56 23.69 -16.22
N GLU A 337 14.52 24.48 -16.67
CA GLU A 337 14.59 25.91 -16.38
C GLU A 337 13.85 26.69 -17.48
N PHE A 338 12.88 27.49 -17.07
CA PHE A 338 12.12 28.39 -17.92
C PHE A 338 12.58 29.83 -17.73
N GLU A 339 12.68 30.56 -18.83
CA GLU A 339 12.66 32.02 -18.87
C GLU A 339 11.21 32.48 -18.95
N GLU A 340 10.82 33.35 -18.04
CA GLU A 340 9.46 33.88 -17.95
C GLU A 340 9.45 35.26 -18.58
N LEU A 341 8.86 35.37 -19.77
CA LEU A 341 8.92 36.58 -20.58
C LEU A 341 7.77 37.53 -20.19
N GLU A 342 6.55 36.98 -20.09
CA GLU A 342 5.34 37.73 -19.75
C GLU A 342 4.46 36.98 -18.76
N LYS A 343 3.69 37.73 -17.95
CA LYS A 343 2.64 37.16 -17.11
C LYS A 343 1.56 36.56 -18.02
N CYS A 344 1.15 35.33 -17.78
CA CYS A 344 0.09 34.70 -18.54
C CYS A 344 -0.77 33.76 -17.69
N GLU A 345 -2.00 33.57 -18.14
CA GLU A 345 -2.85 32.44 -17.78
C GLU A 345 -3.07 31.65 -19.06
N SER A 346 -2.36 30.53 -19.23
CA SER A 346 -2.34 29.81 -20.52
C SER A 346 -1.91 28.36 -20.34
N ASN A 347 -2.13 27.54 -21.35
CA ASN A 347 -1.76 26.13 -21.31
C ASN A 347 -0.32 25.88 -21.77
N LEU A 348 0.40 25.06 -21.00
CA LEU A 348 1.66 24.44 -21.34
C LEU A 348 1.48 22.93 -21.43
N SER A 349 1.82 22.34 -22.56
CA SER A 349 1.81 20.90 -22.76
C SER A 349 3.23 20.34 -22.67
N PHE A 350 3.40 19.32 -21.85
CA PHE A 350 4.66 18.61 -21.63
C PHE A 350 4.54 17.16 -22.08
N PHE A 351 5.50 16.71 -22.89
CA PHE A 351 5.55 15.34 -23.39
C PHE A 351 6.92 14.74 -23.15
N VAL A 352 6.92 13.46 -22.78
CA VAL A 352 8.13 12.64 -22.68
C VAL A 352 7.89 11.36 -23.44
N SER A 353 8.60 11.18 -24.55
CA SER A 353 8.33 10.14 -25.52
C SER A 353 9.55 9.24 -25.72
N PRO A 354 9.46 7.93 -25.44
CA PRO A 354 10.52 6.98 -25.78
C PRO A 354 10.62 6.82 -27.30
N PHE A 355 11.80 6.54 -27.84
CA PHE A 355 11.95 6.35 -29.29
C PHE A 355 11.21 5.13 -29.81
N LEU A 356 11.21 4.05 -29.01
CA LEU A 356 10.45 2.84 -29.27
C LEU A 356 9.05 2.98 -28.68
N ASN A 357 8.05 2.55 -29.44
CA ASN A 357 6.64 2.58 -29.01
C ASN A 357 6.12 3.98 -28.61
N ARG A 358 6.48 5.02 -29.37
CA ARG A 358 6.07 6.42 -29.13
C ARG A 358 4.56 6.59 -28.87
N GLN A 359 3.70 5.83 -29.54
CA GLN A 359 2.24 6.02 -29.40
C GLN A 359 1.68 5.60 -28.04
N ILE A 360 2.26 4.58 -27.41
CA ILE A 360 1.73 4.00 -26.16
C ILE A 360 2.62 4.34 -24.96
N GLY A 361 3.94 4.49 -25.17
CA GLY A 361 4.89 4.74 -24.10
C GLY A 361 5.10 6.21 -23.74
N THR A 362 4.46 7.13 -24.45
CA THR A 362 4.61 8.58 -24.19
C THR A 362 3.82 8.99 -22.96
N TYR A 363 4.49 9.70 -22.05
CA TYR A 363 3.85 10.46 -21.00
C TYR A 363 3.45 11.85 -21.52
N TYR A 364 2.28 12.33 -21.10
CA TYR A 364 1.73 13.63 -21.46
C TYR A 364 1.08 14.30 -20.24
N GLU A 365 1.31 15.60 -20.12
CA GLU A 365 0.63 16.48 -19.16
C GLU A 365 0.22 17.79 -19.83
N SER A 366 -0.99 18.27 -19.53
CA SER A 366 -1.39 19.65 -19.82
C SER A 366 -1.43 20.43 -18.52
N LEU A 367 -0.78 21.58 -18.51
CA LEU A 367 -0.54 22.38 -17.33
C LEU A 367 -1.14 23.76 -17.53
N LEU A 368 -1.88 24.24 -16.53
CA LEU A 368 -2.28 25.63 -16.48
C LEU A 368 -1.14 26.44 -15.86
N VAL A 369 -0.56 27.32 -16.66
CA VAL A 369 0.32 28.38 -16.19
C VAL A 369 -0.55 29.45 -15.57
N ASN A 370 -0.29 29.80 -14.32
CA ASN A 370 -1.08 30.80 -13.61
C ASN A 370 -0.30 32.11 -13.51
N ASN A 371 -1.05 33.20 -13.46
CA ASN A 371 -0.49 34.49 -13.11
C ASN A 371 -0.17 34.48 -11.61
N ALA A 372 1.07 34.76 -11.24
CA ALA A 372 1.43 34.96 -9.84
C ALA A 372 0.62 36.15 -9.29
N ALA A 373 -0.36 35.89 -8.43
CA ALA A 373 -1.06 36.95 -7.72
C ALA A 373 -0.03 37.80 -6.98
N GLU A 374 -0.11 39.12 -7.15
CA GLU A 374 0.72 40.05 -6.38
C GLU A 374 0.31 39.87 -4.91
N MET A 375 1.10 39.11 -4.15
CA MET A 375 1.04 39.12 -2.69
C MET A 375 1.52 40.50 -2.25
N THR A 376 0.59 41.45 -2.16
CA THR A 376 0.76 42.74 -1.49
C THR A 376 0.88 42.58 0.01
#